data_AF-A0A0G4AIM8-F1
#
_entry.id   AF-A0A0G4AIM8-F1
#
_cell.length_a   1.000
_cell.length_b   1.000
_cell.length_c   1.000
_cell.angle_alpha   90.00
_cell.angle_beta   90.00
_cell.angle_gamma   90.00
#
_symmetry.space_group_name_H-M   'P 1'
#
loop_
_entity.id
_entity.type
_entity.pdbx_description
1 polymer ?
#
loop_
_entity_poly.entity_id
_entity_poly.type
_entity_poly.pdbx_seq_one_letter_code
_entity_poly.pdbx_strand_id
1 'polypeptide(L)' 'FKDPFRGGNNILVICDTYTPAGEPIPTNKRYKAAEVFSNKKVVDEVP' A
#
# COMPACT_ATOMS: atom_id res chain seq x y z
N PHE A 1 9.20 3.11 -7.15
CA PHE A 1 9.66 4.51 -7.02
C PHE A 1 11.18 4.53 -7.16
N LYS A 2 11.81 5.54 -7.77
CA LYS A 2 13.29 5.60 -7.85
C LYS A 2 13.86 5.95 -6.48
N ASP A 3 14.96 5.30 -6.08
CA ASP A 3 15.65 5.58 -4.81
C ASP A 3 16.52 6.85 -4.94
N PRO A 4 16.18 7.96 -4.26
CA PRO A 4 16.90 9.22 -4.41
C PRO A 4 18.26 9.23 -3.68
N PHE A 5 18.52 8.27 -2.79
CA PHE A 5 19.73 8.23 -1.95
C PHE A 5 20.81 7.34 -2.55
N ARG A 6 20.43 6.15 -3.05
CA ARG A 6 21.39 5.19 -3.62
C ARG A 6 21.82 5.51 -5.04
N GLY A 7 21.05 6.33 -5.77
CA GLY A 7 21.31 6.68 -7.17
C GLY A 7 21.18 5.49 -8.13
N GLY A 8 21.66 5.66 -9.37
CA GLY A 8 21.62 4.63 -10.42
C GLY A 8 20.20 4.14 -10.72
N ASN A 9 20.06 2.82 -10.90
CA ASN A 9 18.79 2.16 -11.22
C ASN A 9 18.13 1.51 -10.00
N ASN A 10 18.49 1.94 -8.78
CA ASN A 10 17.89 1.43 -7.56
C ASN A 10 16.45 1.94 -7.38
N ILE A 11 15.58 1.10 -6.80
CA ILE A 11 14.16 1.43 -6.58
C ILE A 11 13.74 1.20 -5.13
N LEU A 12 12.84 2.06 -4.65
CA LEU A 12 12.08 1.85 -3.43
C LEU A 12 10.81 1.06 -3.75
N VAL A 13 10.61 -0.01 -2.99
CA VAL A 13 9.42 -0.86 -3.02
C VAL A 13 8.67 -0.65 -1.71
N ILE A 14 7.43 -0.19 -1.81
CA ILE A 14 6.51 -0.11 -0.67
C ILE A 14 5.74 -1.43 -0.63
N CYS A 15 5.82 -2.12 0.50
CA CYS A 15 5.23 -3.44 0.69
C CYS A 15 4.12 -3.39 1.75
N ASP A 16 3.21 -4.34 1.61
CA ASP A 16 2.31 -4.75 2.69
C ASP A 16 2.86 -6.01 3.36
N THR A 17 2.37 -6.30 4.56
CA THR A 17 2.79 -7.48 5.33
C THR A 17 1.59 -8.38 5.60
N TYR A 18 1.78 -9.66 5.33
CA TYR A 18 0.77 -10.71 5.49
C TYR A 18 1.38 -11.90 6.24
N THR A 19 0.51 -12.70 6.85
CA THR A 19 0.86 -14.03 7.32
C THR A 19 1.15 -14.96 6.13
N PRO A 20 1.84 -16.09 6.32
CA PRO A 20 2.04 -17.07 5.25
C PRO A 20 0.73 -17.64 4.66
N ALA A 21 -0.38 -17.55 5.39
CA ALA A 21 -1.69 -17.97 4.92
C ALA A 21 -2.38 -16.93 4.00
N GLY A 22 -1.78 -15.74 3.81
CA GLY A 22 -2.34 -14.66 2.99
C GLY A 22 -3.17 -13.63 3.76
N GLU A 23 -3.33 -13.79 5.07
CA GLU A 23 -4.11 -12.86 5.90
C GLU A 23 -3.28 -11.63 6.30
N PRO A 24 -3.85 -10.40 6.28
CA PRO A 24 -3.14 -9.20 6.69
C PRO A 24 -2.79 -9.26 8.17
N ILE A 25 -1.55 -8.91 8.53
CA ILE A 25 -1.16 -8.87 9.95
C ILE A 25 -1.88 -7.71 10.68
N PRO A 26 -2.07 -7.75 12.01
CA PRO A 26 -2.84 -6.73 12.74
C PRO A 26 -2.33 -5.27 12.60
N THR A 27 -1.05 -5.10 12.27
CA THR A 27 -0.40 -3.81 12.07
C THR A 27 -0.36 -3.37 10.60
N ASN A 28 -0.80 -4.19 9.64
CA ASN A 28 -0.96 -3.77 8.25
C ASN A 28 -2.20 -2.88 8.12
N LYS A 29 -2.00 -1.56 8.26
CA LYS A 29 -3.08 -0.56 8.12
C LYS A 29 -3.42 -0.24 6.67
N ARG A 30 -2.51 -0.53 5.73
CA ARG A 30 -2.69 -0.24 4.31
C ARG A 30 -3.75 -1.15 3.69
N TYR A 31 -3.84 -2.42 4.07
CA TYR A 31 -4.88 -3.33 3.57
C TYR A 31 -6.30 -2.76 3.79
N LYS A 32 -6.62 -2.39 5.04
CA LYS A 32 -7.93 -1.80 5.37
C LYS A 32 -8.15 -0.45 4.67
N ALA A 33 -7.11 0.37 4.53
CA ALA A 33 -7.22 1.62 3.80
C ALA A 33 -7.54 1.38 2.31
N ALA A 34 -6.92 0.38 1.68
CA ALA A 34 -7.19 0.01 0.30
C ALA A 34 -8.65 -0.44 0.11
N GLU A 35 -9.23 -1.19 1.05
CA GLU A 35 -10.65 -1.54 1.03
C GLU A 35 -11.55 -0.31 1.03
N VAL A 36 -11.27 0.68 1.89
CA VAL A 36 -12.04 1.93 1.98
C VAL A 36 -11.89 2.75 0.69
N PHE A 37 -10.67 2.96 0.21
CA PHE A 37 -10.42 3.77 -0.99
C PHE A 37 -10.84 3.10 -2.30
N SER A 38 -11.07 1.78 -2.29
CA SER A 38 -11.64 1.08 -3.44
C SER A 38 -13.18 1.14 -3.45
N ASN A 39 -13.80 1.65 -2.38
CA ASN A 39 -15.24 1.82 -2.34
C ASN A 39 -15.68 2.93 -3.29
N LYS A 40 -16.60 2.61 -4.21
CA LYS A 40 -17.10 3.56 -5.22
C LYS A 40 -17.56 4.90 -4.62
N LYS A 41 -18.23 4.88 -3.46
CA LYS A 41 -18.66 6.10 -2.78
C LYS A 41 -17.48 7.01 -2.44
N VAL A 42 -16.37 6.43 -1.97
CA VAL A 42 -15.15 7.16 -1.59
C VAL A 42 -14.38 7.60 -2.83
N VAL A 43 -14.37 6.80 -3.89
CA VAL A 43 -13.72 7.13 -5.17
C VAL A 43 -14.41 8.33 -5.86
N ASP A 44 -15.74 8.36 -5.83
CA ASP A 44 -16.54 9.41 -6.47
C ASP A 44 -16.57 10.71 -5.66
N GLU A 45 -16.05 10.73 -4.43
CA GLU A 45 -15.91 11.95 -3.61
C GLU A 45 -14.79 12.85 -4.18
N VAL A 46 -15.13 14.10 -4.48
CA VAL A 46 -14.16 15.12 -4.93
C VAL A 46 -13.56 15.80 -3.68
N PRO A 47 -12.22 15.94 -3.60
CA PRO A 47 -11.54 16.61 -2.49
C PRO A 47 -11.90 18.09 -2.32
#